data_AF-A0A9W8KID6-F1
#
_entry.id   AF-A0A9W8KID6-F1
#
_cell.length_a   1.000
_cell.length_b   1.000
_cell.length_c   1.000
_cell.angle_alpha   90.00
_cell.angle_beta   90.00
_cell.angle_gamma   90.00
#
_symmetry.space_group_name_H-M   'P 1'
#
loop_
_entity.id
_entity.type
_entity.pdbx_description
1 polymer ?
#
loop_
_entity_poly.entity_id
_entity_poly.type
_entity_poly.pdbx_seq_one_letter_code
_entity_poly.pdbx_strand_id
1 'polypeptide(L)'
;MLARLRIAGAKVPYISIRALTQESSSSTSSRSANSPFDSLDIRPIKRPDTPSYFMPKPKYSDMLAAVTSIVQQHEQPRRIDTEASRKKKKMQWLSKKDFETKFNLRLTMTEFQDLKVQLKAAKSALIWNKPEKKTVNLYLAQFAKEEEPVDGLAKKQKKTSKRKKTRGCKDEVGRWTAGGRRKEAFASVMVAPVKGPEPGSDAGIADALMAATTEIAGLLDGLRRVFRDMEWTEGRLLNKAKEAAEGEVNPEEEEVEEQEEATQVDPVRSTVVEVVKHAPLGEVLVNGRPLAEYFVRDADRDAVLLPMVMSESVGQYNVFLRVKGGGHTGQAEACQLALSRALFSCNRGKHGAIMKAGLLTPDNRFVERKKTGKPKARKSYTWVKR
;
A
#
# COMPACT_ATOMS: atom_id res chain seq x y z
N MET A 1 14.35 12.10 -36.74
CA MET A 1 13.19 11.42 -37.34
C MET A 1 12.95 10.11 -36.61
N LEU A 2 12.15 10.14 -35.54
CA LEU A 2 11.77 8.96 -34.77
C LEU A 2 10.57 8.30 -35.47
N ALA A 3 10.82 7.29 -36.29
CA ALA A 3 9.77 6.45 -36.82
C ALA A 3 9.20 5.59 -35.69
N ARG A 4 7.96 5.91 -35.30
CA ARG A 4 7.06 5.07 -34.53
C ARG A 4 6.93 3.71 -35.20
N LEU A 5 7.60 2.69 -34.68
CA LEU A 5 7.15 1.31 -34.87
C LEU A 5 6.24 0.95 -33.69
N ARG A 6 4.94 1.22 -33.88
CA ARG A 6 3.87 0.50 -33.18
C ARG A 6 4.00 -0.96 -33.60
N ILE A 7 4.66 -1.76 -32.79
CA ILE A 7 4.65 -3.20 -32.95
C ILE A 7 3.45 -3.73 -32.16
N ALA A 8 2.31 -3.83 -32.84
CA ALA A 8 1.24 -4.72 -32.40
C ALA A 8 1.79 -6.15 -32.48
N GLY A 9 1.91 -6.83 -31.33
CA GLY A 9 2.04 -8.29 -31.24
C GLY A 9 3.30 -8.98 -31.80
N ALA A 10 4.22 -8.30 -32.51
CA ALA A 10 5.45 -8.95 -32.96
C ALA A 10 6.43 -9.08 -31.79
N LYS A 11 6.84 -10.32 -31.49
CA LYS A 11 7.92 -10.62 -30.56
C LYS A 11 9.14 -9.80 -30.95
N VAL A 12 9.58 -8.87 -30.07
CA VAL A 12 10.81 -8.10 -30.30
C VAL A 12 11.95 -9.11 -30.48
N PRO A 13 12.61 -9.19 -31.65
CA PRO A 13 13.66 -10.16 -31.87
C PRO A 13 14.82 -9.87 -30.92
N TYR A 14 15.43 -10.93 -30.38
CA TYR A 14 16.70 -10.82 -29.67
C TYR A 14 17.73 -10.19 -30.61
N ILE A 15 18.24 -9.01 -30.25
CA ILE A 15 19.26 -8.33 -31.04
C ILE A 15 20.61 -8.75 -30.46
N SER A 16 21.30 -9.65 -31.15
CA SER A 16 22.66 -10.06 -30.78
C SER A 16 23.64 -8.90 -30.97
N ILE A 17 24.69 -8.83 -30.14
CA ILE A 17 25.74 -7.81 -30.30
C ILE A 17 26.38 -7.92 -31.70
N ARG A 18 26.54 -9.14 -32.23
CA ARG A 18 27.10 -9.40 -33.56
C ARG A 18 26.28 -8.76 -34.69
N ALA A 19 24.94 -8.72 -34.55
CA ALA A 19 24.06 -8.04 -35.51
C ALA A 19 24.17 -6.50 -35.44
N LEU A 20 24.64 -5.95 -34.32
CA LEU A 20 24.88 -4.50 -34.14
C LEU A 20 26.29 -4.07 -34.60
N THR A 21 27.25 -5.00 -34.65
CA THR A 21 28.66 -4.73 -35.00
C THR A 21 29.02 -5.09 -36.43
N GLN A 22 28.16 -5.80 -37.17
CA GLN A 22 28.40 -6.10 -38.59
C GLN A 22 28.13 -4.85 -39.44
N GLU A 23 29.15 -4.01 -39.59
CA GLU A 23 29.44 -3.47 -40.91
C GLU A 23 29.79 -4.67 -41.81
N SER A 24 29.08 -4.75 -42.93
CA SER A 24 29.21 -5.74 -43.99
C SER A 24 30.66 -5.96 -44.42
N SER A 25 31.37 -6.86 -43.73
CA SER A 25 32.55 -7.54 -44.27
C SER A 25 32.13 -8.94 -44.72
N SER A 26 31.18 -8.98 -45.66
CA SER A 26 31.18 -10.08 -46.62
C SER A 26 32.46 -9.94 -47.43
N SER A 27 33.54 -10.54 -46.95
CA SER A 27 34.71 -10.81 -47.80
C SER A 27 34.22 -11.76 -48.89
N THR A 28 33.80 -11.20 -50.02
CA THR A 28 33.62 -11.94 -51.25
C THR A 28 35.01 -12.40 -51.67
N SER A 29 35.43 -13.55 -51.16
CA SER A 29 36.60 -14.26 -51.67
C SER A 29 36.28 -14.57 -53.13
N SER A 30 36.90 -13.84 -54.06
CA SER A 30 36.86 -14.16 -55.49
C SER A 30 37.47 -15.55 -55.66
N ARG A 31 36.62 -16.58 -55.76
CA ARG A 31 37.06 -17.92 -56.12
C ARG A 31 37.57 -17.89 -57.56
N SER A 32 38.80 -18.35 -57.76
CA SER A 32 39.39 -18.59 -59.08
C SER A 32 38.55 -19.62 -59.83
N ALA A 33 38.08 -19.27 -61.02
CA ALA A 33 37.03 -19.95 -61.78
C ALA A 33 37.46 -21.25 -62.49
N ASN A 34 38.51 -21.94 -62.04
CA ASN A 34 39.03 -23.15 -62.69
C ASN A 34 39.28 -24.28 -61.68
N SER A 35 38.30 -24.55 -60.83
CA SER A 35 38.30 -25.76 -59.99
C SER A 35 37.49 -26.86 -60.70
N PRO A 36 38.06 -28.06 -60.96
CA PRO A 36 37.33 -29.20 -61.54
C PRO A 36 36.15 -29.69 -60.67
N PHE A 37 36.00 -29.16 -59.46
CA PHE A 37 34.95 -29.49 -58.50
C PHE A 37 33.79 -28.48 -58.49
N ASP A 38 33.80 -27.42 -59.31
CA ASP A 38 32.71 -26.42 -59.38
C ASP A 38 31.44 -26.94 -60.09
N SER A 39 31.54 -28.07 -60.80
CA SER A 39 30.41 -28.74 -61.46
C SER A 39 29.67 -29.75 -60.57
N LEU A 40 30.14 -29.98 -59.33
CA LEU A 40 29.40 -30.76 -58.36
C LEU A 40 28.36 -29.86 -57.72
N ASP A 41 27.08 -30.23 -57.83
CA ASP A 41 25.96 -29.66 -57.06
C ASP A 41 26.12 -30.01 -55.56
N ILE A 42 27.17 -29.49 -54.94
CA ILE A 42 27.39 -29.59 -53.51
C ILE A 42 26.39 -28.62 -52.88
N ARG A 43 25.30 -29.17 -52.33
CA ARG A 43 24.37 -28.39 -51.52
C ARG A 43 25.19 -27.60 -50.50
N PRO A 44 25.01 -26.27 -50.39
CA PRO A 44 25.79 -25.48 -49.45
C PRO A 44 25.61 -26.05 -48.04
N ILE A 45 26.73 -26.33 -47.36
CA ILE A 45 26.72 -26.84 -45.99
C ILE A 45 25.96 -25.81 -45.14
N LYS A 46 24.78 -26.18 -44.64
CA LYS A 46 23.98 -25.32 -43.77
C LYS A 46 24.76 -25.10 -42.48
N ARG A 47 25.30 -23.90 -42.29
CA ARG A 47 25.97 -23.50 -41.04
C ARG A 47 24.92 -22.98 -40.05
N PRO A 48 25.04 -23.27 -38.76
CA PRO A 48 24.14 -22.72 -37.76
C PRO A 48 24.34 -21.21 -37.59
N ASP A 49 23.27 -20.49 -37.25
CA ASP A 49 23.30 -19.03 -37.10
C ASP A 49 24.12 -18.54 -35.90
N THR A 50 24.31 -19.40 -34.89
CA THR A 50 24.92 -19.05 -33.59
C THR A 50 26.12 -19.94 -33.27
N PRO A 51 27.22 -19.40 -32.72
CA PRO A 51 28.38 -20.20 -32.30
C PRO A 51 28.04 -21.22 -31.20
N SER A 52 27.09 -20.89 -30.33
CA SER A 52 26.65 -21.75 -29.23
C SER A 52 25.58 -22.77 -29.63
N TYR A 53 25.36 -23.01 -30.93
CA TYR A 53 24.34 -23.93 -31.44
C TYR A 53 24.36 -25.32 -30.80
N PHE A 54 25.57 -25.85 -30.51
CA PHE A 54 25.76 -27.16 -29.91
C PHE A 54 25.62 -27.17 -28.37
N MET A 55 25.37 -26.02 -27.73
CA MET A 55 25.15 -25.94 -26.29
C MET A 55 23.69 -26.31 -25.94
N PRO A 56 23.42 -26.85 -24.74
CA PRO A 56 22.05 -27.18 -24.31
C PRO A 56 21.07 -26.00 -24.38
N LYS A 57 21.57 -24.78 -24.17
CA LYS A 57 20.81 -23.52 -24.24
C LYS A 57 21.60 -22.48 -25.05
N PRO A 58 21.48 -22.46 -26.38
CA PRO A 58 22.30 -21.60 -27.24
C PRO A 58 22.09 -20.12 -26.92
N LYS A 59 20.82 -19.66 -26.89
CA LYS A 59 20.47 -18.27 -26.59
C LYS A 59 21.02 -17.77 -25.24
N TYR A 60 20.97 -18.59 -24.20
CA TYR A 60 21.50 -18.24 -22.88
C TYR A 60 23.03 -18.10 -22.93
N SER A 61 23.69 -19.06 -23.56
CA SER A 61 25.14 -19.10 -23.69
C SER A 61 25.66 -17.91 -24.49
N ASP A 62 24.98 -17.54 -25.59
CA ASP A 62 25.29 -16.35 -26.38
C ASP A 62 25.13 -15.06 -25.57
N MET A 63 24.05 -14.94 -24.80
CA MET A 63 23.82 -13.77 -23.94
C MET A 63 24.88 -13.67 -22.84
N LEU A 64 25.21 -14.78 -22.19
CA LEU A 64 26.22 -14.83 -21.16
C LEU A 64 27.59 -14.45 -21.73
N ALA A 65 27.97 -15.02 -22.87
CA ALA A 65 29.22 -14.70 -23.56
C ALA A 65 29.28 -13.21 -23.98
N ALA A 66 28.19 -12.68 -24.50
CA ALA A 66 28.08 -11.27 -24.90
C ALA A 66 28.22 -10.30 -23.72
N VAL A 67 27.59 -10.60 -22.57
CA VAL A 67 27.71 -9.76 -21.37
C VAL A 67 29.09 -9.92 -20.74
N THR A 68 29.64 -11.13 -20.72
CA THR A 68 30.97 -11.40 -20.14
C THR A 68 32.08 -10.72 -20.95
N SER A 69 31.98 -10.71 -22.29
CA SER A 69 32.95 -9.98 -23.12
C SER A 69 32.89 -8.47 -22.88
N ILE A 70 31.70 -7.90 -22.67
CA ILE A 70 31.55 -6.49 -22.25
C ILE A 70 32.24 -6.25 -20.90
N VAL A 71 32.05 -7.13 -19.92
CA VAL A 71 32.71 -7.00 -18.61
C VAL A 71 34.21 -7.01 -18.79
N GLN A 72 34.75 -8.00 -19.51
CA GLN A 72 36.19 -8.18 -19.71
C GLN A 72 36.84 -7.00 -20.46
N GLN A 73 36.19 -6.45 -21.49
CA GLN A 73 36.70 -5.29 -22.25
C GLN A 73 36.70 -3.98 -21.45
N HIS A 74 35.87 -3.90 -20.41
CA HIS A 74 35.63 -2.67 -19.64
C HIS A 74 35.93 -2.82 -18.15
N GLU A 75 36.61 -3.90 -17.76
CA GLU A 75 36.92 -4.18 -16.36
C GLU A 75 37.90 -3.12 -15.84
N GLN A 76 37.40 -2.23 -14.98
CA GLN A 76 38.20 -1.24 -14.27
C GLN A 76 38.23 -1.59 -12.78
N PRO A 77 39.30 -1.22 -12.05
CA PRO A 77 39.28 -1.32 -10.59
C PRO A 77 38.05 -0.56 -10.05
N ARG A 78 37.32 -1.21 -9.14
CA ARG A 78 36.07 -0.69 -8.60
C ARG A 78 36.28 0.71 -8.03
N ARG A 79 35.70 1.73 -8.67
CA ARG A 79 35.64 3.08 -8.10
C ARG A 79 34.75 3.04 -6.87
N ILE A 80 35.23 3.62 -5.77
CA ILE A 80 34.44 3.83 -4.56
C ILE A 80 33.20 4.66 -4.93
N ASP A 81 32.01 4.14 -4.64
CA ASP A 81 30.76 4.82 -4.95
C ASP A 81 30.68 6.17 -4.22
N THR A 82 30.83 7.27 -4.94
CA THR A 82 30.58 8.61 -4.39
C THR A 82 29.09 8.81 -4.11
N GLU A 83 28.74 9.69 -3.17
CA GLU A 83 27.34 9.98 -2.82
C GLU A 83 26.50 10.45 -4.01
N ALA A 84 27.12 11.11 -4.99
CA ALA A 84 26.48 11.50 -6.25
C ALA A 84 26.06 10.30 -7.12
N SER A 85 26.81 9.19 -7.07
CA SER A 85 26.45 7.92 -7.72
C SER A 85 25.19 7.30 -7.08
N ARG A 86 25.08 7.37 -5.75
CA ARG A 86 23.94 6.83 -4.98
C ARG A 86 22.60 7.51 -5.33
N LYS A 87 22.62 8.78 -5.76
CA LYS A 87 21.43 9.56 -6.11
C LYS A 87 20.83 9.26 -7.49
N LYS A 88 21.50 8.48 -8.37
CA LYS A 88 20.97 8.15 -9.71
C LYS A 88 19.88 7.09 -9.65
N LYS A 89 18.81 7.22 -10.46
CA LYS A 89 17.77 6.18 -10.59
C LYS A 89 18.42 4.89 -11.11
N LYS A 90 18.33 3.83 -10.31
CA LYS A 90 18.87 2.52 -10.66
C LYS A 90 17.97 1.85 -11.70
N MET A 91 18.58 1.35 -12.77
CA MET A 91 17.89 0.55 -13.78
C MET A 91 17.33 -0.72 -13.12
N GLN A 92 16.04 -1.00 -13.33
CA GLN A 92 15.43 -2.24 -12.86
C GLN A 92 15.60 -3.32 -13.94
N TRP A 93 16.21 -4.44 -13.60
CA TRP A 93 16.33 -5.59 -14.49
C TRP A 93 15.01 -6.39 -14.57
N LEU A 94 14.78 -7.12 -15.66
CA LEU A 94 13.62 -8.02 -15.81
C LEU A 94 13.53 -9.03 -14.67
N SER A 95 12.31 -9.48 -14.35
CA SER A 95 12.14 -10.67 -13.49
C SER A 95 12.44 -11.94 -14.28
N LYS A 96 12.74 -13.05 -13.60
CA LYS A 96 13.02 -14.33 -14.28
C LYS A 96 11.88 -14.72 -15.23
N LYS A 97 10.63 -14.60 -14.78
CA LYS A 97 9.44 -14.93 -15.60
C LYS A 97 9.35 -14.04 -16.83
N ASP A 98 9.52 -12.73 -16.66
CA ASP A 98 9.48 -11.78 -17.77
C ASP A 98 10.62 -12.02 -18.76
N PHE A 99 11.78 -12.47 -18.27
CA PHE A 99 12.94 -12.80 -19.09
C PHE A 99 12.68 -14.06 -19.93
N GLU A 100 12.14 -15.11 -19.32
CA GLU A 100 11.77 -16.35 -20.02
C GLU A 100 10.73 -16.11 -21.11
N THR A 101 9.73 -15.27 -20.84
CA THR A 101 8.70 -14.90 -21.82
C THR A 101 9.25 -14.04 -22.95
N LYS A 102 10.10 -13.04 -22.63
CA LYS A 102 10.69 -12.13 -23.64
C LYS A 102 11.61 -12.86 -24.62
N PHE A 103 12.48 -13.73 -24.12
CA PHE A 103 13.48 -14.41 -24.97
C PHE A 103 13.05 -15.83 -25.42
N ASN A 104 11.86 -16.28 -24.98
CA ASN A 104 11.31 -17.60 -25.25
C ASN A 104 12.34 -18.71 -24.94
N LEU A 105 12.76 -18.76 -23.69
CA LEU A 105 13.75 -19.70 -23.17
C LEU A 105 13.39 -20.09 -21.74
N ARG A 106 13.87 -21.25 -21.27
CA ARG A 106 13.65 -21.76 -19.92
C ARG A 106 14.97 -21.74 -19.17
N LEU A 107 15.03 -21.06 -18.03
CA LEU A 107 16.24 -20.96 -17.22
C LEU A 107 16.04 -21.61 -15.86
N THR A 108 17.13 -22.11 -15.29
CA THR A 108 17.19 -22.37 -13.85
C THR A 108 17.32 -21.03 -13.11
N MET A 109 17.06 -21.03 -11.80
CA MET A 109 17.23 -19.80 -11.02
C MET A 109 18.71 -19.39 -10.94
N THR A 110 19.61 -20.36 -10.88
CA THR A 110 21.07 -20.14 -10.82
C THR A 110 21.59 -19.51 -12.11
N GLU A 111 21.22 -20.05 -13.28
CA GLU A 111 21.58 -19.49 -14.58
C GLU A 111 21.12 -18.03 -14.73
N PHE A 112 19.89 -17.74 -14.29
CA PHE A 112 19.35 -16.39 -14.31
C PHE A 112 20.07 -15.45 -13.34
N GLN A 113 20.44 -15.93 -12.15
CA GLN A 113 21.20 -15.16 -11.18
C GLN A 113 22.61 -14.84 -11.69
N ASP A 114 23.29 -15.81 -12.31
CA ASP A 114 24.61 -15.63 -12.90
C ASP A 114 24.58 -14.55 -13.99
N LEU A 115 23.66 -14.68 -14.95
CA LEU A 115 23.45 -13.68 -15.98
C LEU A 115 23.12 -12.29 -15.39
N LYS A 116 22.32 -12.24 -14.32
CA LYS A 116 22.00 -10.98 -13.62
C LYS A 116 23.20 -10.35 -12.93
N VAL A 117 24.12 -11.14 -12.40
CA VAL A 117 25.39 -10.66 -11.82
C VAL A 117 26.25 -10.05 -12.93
N GLN A 118 26.40 -10.75 -14.05
CA GLN A 118 27.14 -10.27 -15.21
C GLN A 118 26.53 -8.98 -15.78
N LEU A 119 25.21 -8.89 -15.88
CA LEU A 119 24.53 -7.67 -16.34
C LEU A 119 24.78 -6.47 -15.41
N LYS A 120 24.79 -6.69 -14.09
CA LYS A 120 25.14 -5.64 -13.12
C LYS A 120 26.59 -5.21 -13.27
N ALA A 121 27.50 -6.17 -13.42
CA ALA A 121 28.93 -5.91 -13.62
C ALA A 121 29.16 -5.11 -14.90
N ALA A 122 28.54 -5.52 -16.02
CA ALA A 122 28.60 -4.81 -17.30
C ALA A 122 28.06 -3.39 -17.18
N LYS A 123 26.96 -3.21 -16.41
CA LYS A 123 26.39 -1.87 -16.18
C LYS A 123 27.30 -0.97 -15.35
N SER A 124 27.98 -1.50 -14.33
CA SER A 124 28.95 -0.74 -13.53
C SER A 124 30.25 -0.43 -14.28
N ALA A 125 30.67 -1.32 -15.19
CA ALA A 125 31.89 -1.17 -15.98
C ALA A 125 31.80 -0.06 -17.06
N LEU A 126 30.58 0.34 -17.46
CA LEU A 126 30.38 1.40 -18.44
C LEU A 126 30.83 2.78 -17.93
N ILE A 127 32.02 3.18 -18.39
CA ILE A 127 32.55 4.54 -18.27
C ILE A 127 31.70 5.50 -19.10
N TRP A 128 31.57 6.74 -18.62
CA TRP A 128 30.63 7.70 -19.16
C TRP A 128 30.94 8.23 -20.57
N ASN A 129 32.12 7.95 -21.17
CA ASN A 129 32.59 8.66 -22.38
C ASN A 129 33.21 7.80 -23.51
N LYS A 130 32.98 6.47 -23.59
CA LYS A 130 33.42 5.65 -24.75
C LYS A 130 32.40 5.72 -25.92
N PRO A 131 32.83 5.68 -27.20
CA PRO A 131 31.93 5.69 -28.36
C PRO A 131 30.94 4.50 -28.37
N GLU A 132 31.39 3.35 -27.87
CA GLU A 132 30.62 2.10 -27.74
C GLU A 132 29.57 2.14 -26.61
N LYS A 133 29.50 3.21 -25.82
CA LYS A 133 28.53 3.35 -24.73
C LYS A 133 27.08 3.25 -25.25
N LYS A 134 26.81 3.74 -26.46
CA LYS A 134 25.46 3.71 -27.05
C LYS A 134 25.05 2.28 -27.41
N THR A 135 25.94 1.52 -28.05
CA THR A 135 25.67 0.13 -28.48
C THR A 135 25.50 -0.80 -27.28
N VAL A 136 26.39 -0.69 -26.28
CA VAL A 136 26.29 -1.50 -25.06
C VAL A 136 25.04 -1.14 -24.24
N ASN A 137 24.71 0.15 -24.09
CA ASN A 137 23.46 0.51 -23.39
C ASN A 137 22.22 0.06 -24.15
N LEU A 138 22.23 0.08 -25.49
CA LEU A 138 21.13 -0.45 -26.30
C LEU A 138 20.96 -1.96 -26.09
N TYR A 139 22.07 -2.71 -26.00
CA TYR A 139 22.05 -4.13 -25.67
C TYR A 139 21.53 -4.38 -24.25
N LEU A 140 22.08 -3.70 -23.25
CA LEU A 140 21.65 -3.86 -21.85
C LEU A 140 20.21 -3.41 -21.61
N ALA A 141 19.70 -2.45 -22.39
CA ALA A 141 18.31 -1.99 -22.32
C ALA A 141 17.30 -3.10 -22.65
N GLN A 142 17.68 -4.12 -23.42
CA GLN A 142 16.81 -5.27 -23.71
C GLN A 142 16.46 -6.07 -22.46
N PHE A 143 17.40 -6.10 -21.50
CA PHE A 143 17.25 -6.77 -20.20
C PHE A 143 16.75 -5.85 -19.08
N ALA A 144 16.64 -4.56 -19.38
CA ALA A 144 16.00 -3.59 -18.50
C ALA A 144 14.49 -3.76 -18.58
N LYS A 145 13.82 -3.68 -17.43
CA LYS A 145 12.38 -3.57 -17.39
C LYS A 145 12.04 -2.27 -18.09
N GLU A 146 11.35 -2.36 -19.21
CA GLU A 146 10.87 -1.19 -19.94
C GLU A 146 10.14 -0.31 -18.92
N GLU A 147 10.73 0.85 -18.64
CA GLU A 147 9.96 1.92 -18.03
C GLU A 147 8.97 2.30 -19.11
N GLU A 148 7.82 1.63 -19.11
CA GLU A 148 6.63 2.09 -19.79
C GLU A 148 6.64 3.61 -19.64
N PRO A 149 6.81 4.40 -20.73
CA PRO A 149 6.66 5.83 -20.63
C PRO A 149 5.32 5.97 -19.93
N VAL A 150 5.36 6.56 -18.74
CA VAL A 150 4.13 6.77 -18.00
C VAL A 150 3.40 7.75 -18.90
N ASP A 151 2.55 7.22 -19.79
CA ASP A 151 1.57 7.99 -20.53
C ASP A 151 0.88 8.78 -19.44
N GLY A 152 1.32 10.04 -19.39
CA GLY A 152 1.19 10.90 -18.25
C GLY A 152 -0.28 11.17 -18.15
N LEU A 153 -0.93 10.48 -17.21
CA LEU A 153 -2.25 10.74 -16.61
C LEU A 153 -2.79 9.41 -16.05
N ALA A 154 -2.86 8.31 -16.82
CA ALA A 154 -3.62 7.12 -16.43
C ALA A 154 -3.01 6.26 -15.29
N LYS A 155 -1.70 5.97 -15.31
CA LYS A 155 -1.03 5.21 -14.23
C LYS A 155 -0.75 6.07 -12.99
N LYS A 156 -0.51 7.38 -13.19
CA LYS A 156 -0.44 8.36 -12.10
C LYS A 156 -1.80 8.48 -11.42
N GLN A 157 -2.89 8.54 -12.20
CA GLN A 157 -4.27 8.45 -11.71
C GLN A 157 -4.54 7.14 -10.96
N LYS A 158 -4.03 5.97 -11.39
CA LYS A 158 -4.21 4.71 -10.63
C LYS A 158 -3.44 4.66 -9.30
N LYS A 159 -2.23 5.22 -9.22
CA LYS A 159 -1.47 5.32 -7.96
C LYS A 159 -1.99 6.44 -7.06
N THR A 160 -2.37 7.59 -7.61
CA THR A 160 -3.04 8.66 -6.85
C THR A 160 -4.45 8.24 -6.46
N SER A 161 -5.17 7.44 -7.24
CA SER A 161 -6.49 6.92 -6.86
C SER A 161 -6.38 5.88 -5.76
N LYS A 162 -5.40 4.96 -5.80
CA LYS A 162 -5.10 4.07 -4.67
C LYS A 162 -4.75 4.85 -3.40
N ARG A 163 -3.98 5.94 -3.52
CA ARG A 163 -3.59 6.80 -2.38
C ARG A 163 -4.70 7.77 -1.93
N LYS A 164 -5.64 8.11 -2.82
CA LYS A 164 -6.87 8.87 -2.53
C LYS A 164 -7.91 8.00 -1.82
N LYS A 165 -8.01 6.71 -2.16
CA LYS A 165 -8.95 5.76 -1.52
C LYS A 165 -8.73 5.59 0.00
N THR A 166 -7.52 5.81 0.49
CA THR A 166 -7.21 5.73 1.94
C THR A 166 -7.33 7.07 2.66
N ARG A 167 -7.48 8.18 1.92
CA ARG A 167 -7.63 9.52 2.47
C ARG A 167 -9.12 9.85 2.56
N GLY A 168 -9.57 10.35 3.70
CA GLY A 168 -10.88 11.00 3.77
C GLY A 168 -10.99 12.16 2.76
N CYS A 169 -12.19 12.43 2.25
CA CYS A 169 -12.46 13.53 1.33
C CYS A 169 -12.75 14.80 2.13
N LYS A 170 -12.34 15.97 1.62
CA LYS A 170 -12.81 17.25 2.16
C LYS A 170 -14.01 17.68 1.31
N ASP A 171 -15.13 17.96 1.94
CA ASP A 171 -16.34 18.43 1.29
C ASP A 171 -16.24 19.93 1.00
N GLU A 172 -17.14 20.45 0.15
CA GLU A 172 -17.23 21.87 -0.20
C GLU A 172 -17.47 22.76 1.03
N VAL A 173 -18.17 22.24 2.04
CA VAL A 173 -18.46 22.89 3.33
C VAL A 173 -17.25 22.83 4.29
N GLY A 174 -16.13 22.26 3.86
CA GLY A 174 -14.90 22.19 4.65
C GLY A 174 -14.84 21.05 5.67
N ARG A 175 -15.79 20.10 5.62
CA ARG A 175 -15.85 18.91 6.49
C ARG A 175 -15.00 17.78 5.93
N TRP A 176 -14.46 16.92 6.78
CA TRP A 176 -13.73 15.72 6.36
C TRP A 176 -14.58 14.47 6.51
N THR A 177 -14.74 13.73 5.42
CA THR A 177 -15.54 12.51 5.37
C THR A 177 -14.68 11.27 5.17
N ALA A 178 -14.95 10.21 5.91
CA ALA A 178 -14.25 8.94 5.76
C ALA A 178 -15.13 7.75 6.14
N GLY A 179 -14.76 6.57 5.65
CA GLY A 179 -15.44 5.32 5.96
C GLY A 179 -14.51 4.29 6.59
N GLY A 180 -15.08 3.46 7.47
CA GLY A 180 -14.42 2.36 8.17
C GLY A 180 -15.29 1.11 8.10
N ARG A 181 -14.64 -0.06 8.15
CA ARG A 181 -15.29 -1.36 8.12
C ARG A 181 -14.61 -2.27 9.13
N ARG A 182 -15.42 -3.03 9.84
CA ARG A 182 -14.95 -4.08 10.73
C ARG A 182 -15.96 -5.21 10.80
N LYS A 183 -15.55 -6.42 10.39
CA LYS A 183 -16.45 -7.56 10.22
C LYS A 183 -17.66 -7.14 9.37
N GLU A 184 -18.86 -7.15 9.92
CA GLU A 184 -20.10 -6.74 9.26
C GLU A 184 -20.45 -5.26 9.50
N ALA A 185 -19.79 -4.60 10.45
CA ALA A 185 -20.05 -3.21 10.78
C ALA A 185 -19.43 -2.27 9.73
N PHE A 186 -20.22 -1.27 9.33
CA PHE A 186 -19.80 -0.16 8.50
C PHE A 186 -20.04 1.15 9.23
N ALA A 187 -19.02 2.00 9.27
CA ALA A 187 -19.11 3.34 9.83
C ALA A 187 -18.73 4.39 8.78
N SER A 188 -19.53 5.44 8.70
CA SER A 188 -19.22 6.66 7.95
C SER A 188 -19.11 7.83 8.92
N VAL A 189 -18.10 8.66 8.74
CA VAL A 189 -17.74 9.73 9.68
C VAL A 189 -17.68 11.04 8.95
N MET A 190 -18.21 12.07 9.60
CA MET A 190 -18.06 13.46 9.23
C MET A 190 -17.37 14.20 10.39
N VAL A 191 -16.25 14.84 10.10
CA VAL A 191 -15.48 15.63 11.06
C VAL A 191 -15.53 17.09 10.63
N ALA A 192 -15.97 17.97 11.52
CA ALA A 192 -15.98 19.42 11.32
C ALA A 192 -15.02 20.08 12.31
N PRO A 193 -14.23 21.09 11.92
CA PRO A 193 -13.45 21.86 12.87
C PRO A 193 -14.41 22.66 13.76
N VAL A 194 -14.12 22.71 15.05
CA VAL A 194 -14.83 23.62 15.96
C VAL A 194 -14.54 25.05 15.50
N LYS A 195 -15.58 25.84 15.22
CA LYS A 195 -15.42 27.27 14.96
C LYS A 195 -15.19 27.94 16.33
N GLY A 196 -14.06 28.60 16.52
CA GLY A 196 -13.82 29.39 17.74
C GLY A 196 -14.89 30.47 17.90
N PRO A 197 -15.10 30.98 19.13
CA PRO A 197 -16.02 32.10 19.35
C PRO A 197 -15.63 33.26 18.43
N GLU A 198 -16.64 33.88 17.79
CA GLU A 198 -16.44 35.14 17.05
C GLU A 198 -15.82 36.15 18.05
N PRO A 199 -14.81 36.96 17.65
CA PRO A 199 -14.00 37.79 18.55
C PRO A 199 -14.74 38.94 19.27
N GLY A 200 -16.07 38.89 19.40
CA GLY A 200 -16.90 39.92 20.01
C GLY A 200 -18.00 39.44 20.96
N SER A 201 -18.12 38.13 21.26
CA SER A 201 -19.09 37.63 22.25
C SER A 201 -18.38 36.77 23.30
N ASP A 202 -18.34 37.29 24.52
CA ASP A 202 -18.13 36.58 25.80
C ASP A 202 -16.68 36.18 26.15
N ALA A 203 -15.92 37.17 26.64
CA ALA A 203 -14.60 36.98 27.25
C ALA A 203 -14.60 36.03 28.47
N GLY A 204 -15.74 35.80 29.12
CA GLY A 204 -15.86 34.88 30.27
C GLY A 204 -15.85 33.39 29.90
N ILE A 205 -16.21 33.03 28.67
CA ILE A 205 -16.24 31.63 28.21
C ILE A 205 -14.81 31.15 27.84
N ALA A 206 -13.94 32.07 27.41
CA ALA A 206 -12.55 31.78 27.06
C ALA A 206 -11.72 31.31 28.26
N ASP A 207 -11.87 31.95 29.43
CA ASP A 207 -11.15 31.55 30.65
C ASP A 207 -11.64 30.20 31.20
N ALA A 208 -12.94 29.93 31.12
CA ALA A 208 -13.51 28.62 31.46
C ALA A 208 -13.05 27.50 30.50
N LEU A 209 -12.89 27.81 29.21
CA LEU A 209 -12.32 26.91 28.21
C LEU A 209 -10.84 26.63 28.46
N MET A 210 -10.06 27.63 28.86
CA MET A 210 -8.65 27.44 29.20
C MET A 210 -8.49 26.58 30.46
N ALA A 211 -9.37 26.72 31.46
CA ALA A 211 -9.41 25.84 32.62
C ALA A 211 -9.80 24.39 32.26
N ALA A 212 -10.89 24.21 31.50
CA ALA A 212 -11.35 22.88 31.08
C ALA A 212 -10.35 22.15 30.15
N THR A 213 -9.65 22.90 29.29
CA THR A 213 -8.58 22.31 28.45
C THR A 213 -7.37 21.87 29.26
N THR A 214 -7.05 22.53 30.39
CA THR A 214 -5.99 22.06 31.30
C THR A 214 -6.37 20.79 32.08
N GLU A 215 -7.63 20.63 32.48
CA GLU A 215 -8.12 19.42 33.14
C GLU A 215 -8.18 18.23 32.18
N ILE A 216 -8.68 18.45 30.96
CA ILE A 216 -8.70 17.45 29.89
C ILE A 216 -7.28 17.06 29.48
N ALA A 217 -6.33 18.00 29.44
CA ALA A 217 -4.91 17.70 29.20
C ALA A 217 -4.29 16.84 30.32
N GLY A 218 -4.65 17.08 31.59
CA GLY A 218 -4.23 16.25 32.73
C GLY A 218 -4.78 14.82 32.66
N LEU A 219 -6.06 14.67 32.29
CA LEU A 219 -6.70 13.37 32.04
C LEU A 219 -6.07 12.65 30.84
N LEU A 220 -5.71 13.38 29.78
CA LEU A 220 -5.03 12.84 28.60
C LEU A 220 -3.59 12.40 28.89
N ASP A 221 -2.88 13.09 29.78
CA ASP A 221 -1.57 12.66 30.27
C ASP A 221 -1.68 11.41 31.17
N GLY A 222 -2.76 11.31 31.97
CA GLY A 222 -3.11 10.09 32.70
C GLY A 222 -3.42 8.92 31.76
N LEU A 223 -4.24 9.14 30.74
CA LEU A 223 -4.57 8.12 29.73
C LEU A 223 -3.34 7.74 28.90
N ARG A 224 -2.46 8.70 28.56
CA ARG A 224 -1.18 8.44 27.88
C ARG A 224 -0.22 7.61 28.71
N ARG A 225 -0.20 7.78 30.04
CA ARG A 225 0.58 6.93 30.95
C ARG A 225 -0.01 5.53 30.98
N VAL A 226 -1.32 5.40 31.16
CA VAL A 226 -2.03 4.11 31.14
C VAL A 226 -1.86 3.36 29.82
N PHE A 227 -1.91 4.05 28.66
CA PHE A 227 -1.71 3.44 27.35
C PHE A 227 -0.25 3.12 27.01
N ARG A 228 0.72 3.83 27.61
CA ARG A 228 2.16 3.56 27.46
C ARG A 228 2.61 2.39 28.34
N ASP A 229 1.96 2.22 29.48
CA ASP A 229 2.14 1.08 30.40
C ASP A 229 1.37 -0.18 29.94
N MET A 230 0.53 -0.06 28.89
CA MET A 230 -0.28 -1.13 28.29
C MET A 230 0.47 -1.95 27.23
N GLU A 231 1.79 -1.87 27.18
CA GLU A 231 2.60 -2.89 26.50
C GLU A 231 2.68 -4.15 27.39
N TRP A 232 1.83 -5.12 27.05
CA TRP A 232 1.98 -6.55 27.31
C TRP A 232 2.02 -7.01 28.78
N THR A 233 0.92 -7.60 29.27
CA THR A 233 0.95 -8.89 29.99
C THR A 233 -0.47 -9.43 30.20
N GLU A 234 -0.65 -10.68 29.80
CA GLU A 234 -1.86 -11.51 29.93
C GLU A 234 -2.26 -11.82 31.40
N GLY A 235 -1.76 -11.09 32.39
CA GLY A 235 -1.85 -11.45 33.81
C GLY A 235 -2.96 -10.79 34.62
N ARG A 236 -3.62 -9.72 34.13
CA ARG A 236 -4.58 -8.94 34.96
C ARG A 236 -6.03 -9.42 34.88
N LEU A 237 -6.36 -10.31 33.93
CA LEU A 237 -7.71 -10.86 33.78
C LEU A 237 -8.10 -11.83 34.90
N LEU A 238 -7.15 -12.41 35.64
CA LEU A 238 -7.45 -13.35 36.73
C LEU A 238 -7.87 -12.66 38.03
N ASN A 239 -7.36 -11.45 38.31
CA ASN A 239 -7.62 -10.77 39.58
C ASN A 239 -8.89 -9.92 39.54
N LYS A 240 -9.24 -9.36 38.37
CA LYS A 240 -10.47 -8.57 38.20
C LYS A 240 -11.75 -9.42 38.20
N ALA A 241 -11.62 -10.73 37.93
CA ALA A 241 -12.71 -11.70 38.05
C ALA A 241 -12.98 -12.11 39.51
N LYS A 242 -12.02 -11.88 40.42
CA LYS A 242 -12.14 -12.20 41.85
C LYS A 242 -12.80 -11.07 42.65
N GLU A 243 -12.61 -9.83 42.21
CA GLU A 243 -13.21 -8.62 42.82
C GLU A 243 -14.66 -8.37 42.36
N ALA A 244 -15.10 -8.97 41.26
CA ALA A 244 -16.48 -8.85 40.75
C ALA A 244 -17.47 -9.84 41.41
N ALA A 245 -17.03 -10.63 42.38
CA ALA A 245 -17.83 -11.69 43.02
C ALA A 245 -18.46 -11.29 44.36
N GLU A 246 -18.18 -10.10 44.90
CA GLU A 246 -18.72 -9.65 46.19
C GLU A 246 -19.22 -8.20 46.09
N GLY A 247 -20.55 -8.02 46.05
CA GLY A 247 -21.20 -6.71 46.13
C GLY A 247 -22.58 -6.65 45.45
N GLU A 248 -23.61 -7.12 46.15
CA GLU A 248 -25.03 -6.88 45.85
C GLU A 248 -25.48 -5.52 46.43
N VAL A 249 -26.40 -4.79 45.77
CA VAL A 249 -27.60 -4.09 46.34
C VAL A 249 -28.60 -3.73 45.22
N ASN A 250 -29.89 -3.81 45.58
CA ASN A 250 -31.18 -3.79 44.87
C ASN A 250 -31.53 -2.67 43.84
N PRO A 251 -32.56 -2.91 42.99
CA PRO A 251 -33.10 -1.95 42.02
C PRO A 251 -34.31 -1.15 42.57
N GLU A 252 -34.44 0.11 42.14
CA GLU A 252 -35.69 0.87 42.20
C GLU A 252 -36.11 1.19 40.77
N GLU A 253 -37.36 0.84 40.47
CA GLU A 253 -38.06 1.04 39.18
C GLU A 253 -38.66 2.45 39.14
N GLU A 254 -38.59 3.11 37.99
CA GLU A 254 -39.54 4.17 37.62
C GLU A 254 -40.01 3.93 36.17
N GLU A 255 -41.31 3.69 36.04
CA GLU A 255 -42.06 3.72 34.78
C GLU A 255 -42.36 5.18 34.39
N VAL A 256 -42.14 5.58 33.13
CA VAL A 256 -42.95 6.63 32.48
C VAL A 256 -43.05 6.36 30.97
N GLU A 257 -44.28 5.99 30.59
CA GLU A 257 -45.08 6.34 29.42
C GLU A 257 -44.51 6.25 27.99
N GLU A 258 -45.12 5.33 27.23
CA GLU A 258 -45.20 5.33 25.77
C GLU A 258 -45.97 6.56 25.25
N GLN A 259 -45.38 7.27 24.30
CA GLN A 259 -46.13 8.00 23.28
C GLN A 259 -45.64 7.58 21.90
N GLU A 260 -46.56 6.94 21.17
CA GLU A 260 -46.45 6.67 19.75
C GLU A 260 -46.53 8.00 18.98
N GLU A 261 -45.51 8.31 18.17
CA GLU A 261 -45.71 9.21 17.04
C GLU A 261 -45.10 8.66 15.75
N ALA A 262 -45.87 8.91 14.68
CA ALA A 262 -45.83 8.26 13.41
C ALA A 262 -44.54 8.47 12.61
N THR A 263 -44.15 7.39 11.94
CA THR A 263 -43.14 7.34 10.89
C THR A 263 -43.48 8.29 9.73
N GLN A 264 -42.60 9.25 9.43
CA GLN A 264 -42.51 9.86 8.11
C GLN A 264 -41.02 9.99 7.71
N VAL A 265 -40.70 9.46 6.54
CA VAL A 265 -39.33 9.25 6.06
C VAL A 265 -38.81 10.48 5.28
N ASP A 266 -37.61 10.91 5.68
CA ASP A 266 -36.56 11.72 5.03
C ASP A 266 -36.76 13.21 4.69
N PRO A 267 -35.99 14.08 5.41
CA PRO A 267 -35.01 14.97 4.78
C PRO A 267 -33.65 14.92 5.52
N VAL A 268 -32.96 13.79 5.47
CA VAL A 268 -31.82 13.44 6.36
C VAL A 268 -30.54 14.30 6.15
N ARG A 269 -30.49 15.16 5.12
CA ARG A 269 -29.34 16.04 4.87
C ARG A 269 -29.46 17.42 5.51
N SER A 270 -30.67 17.98 5.64
CA SER A 270 -30.87 19.31 6.24
C SER A 270 -30.75 19.27 7.77
N THR A 271 -31.34 18.26 8.42
CA THR A 271 -31.32 18.09 9.88
C THR A 271 -29.90 17.92 10.44
N VAL A 272 -29.03 17.16 9.76
CA VAL A 272 -27.62 17.04 10.14
C VAL A 272 -26.86 18.35 9.96
N VAL A 273 -27.20 19.14 8.94
CA VAL A 273 -26.56 20.43 8.71
C VAL A 273 -26.95 21.44 9.79
N GLU A 274 -28.18 21.35 10.32
CA GLU A 274 -28.64 22.17 11.45
C GLU A 274 -27.98 21.78 12.77
N VAL A 275 -27.88 20.48 13.10
CA VAL A 275 -27.17 20.02 14.32
C VAL A 275 -25.70 20.47 14.32
N VAL A 276 -25.04 20.50 13.16
CA VAL A 276 -23.64 20.98 13.04
C VAL A 276 -23.48 22.48 13.33
N LYS A 277 -24.53 23.29 13.13
CA LYS A 277 -24.47 24.75 13.40
C LYS A 277 -24.59 25.08 14.89
N HIS A 278 -25.13 24.16 15.70
CA HIS A 278 -25.46 24.39 17.10
C HIS A 278 -24.72 23.45 18.09
N ALA A 279 -23.83 22.58 17.60
CA ALA A 279 -23.09 21.65 18.46
C ALA A 279 -22.02 22.39 19.31
N PRO A 280 -21.99 22.18 20.64
CA PRO A 280 -20.97 22.74 21.51
C PRO A 280 -19.58 22.13 21.25
N LEU A 281 -18.59 22.61 21.98
CA LEU A 281 -17.17 22.41 21.68
C LEU A 281 -16.74 20.94 21.81
N GLY A 282 -16.40 20.29 20.70
CA GLY A 282 -15.71 18.99 20.69
C GLY A 282 -16.60 17.76 20.88
N GLU A 283 -17.90 17.83 20.57
CA GLU A 283 -18.81 16.70 20.76
C GLU A 283 -18.60 15.53 19.80
N VAL A 284 -18.85 14.32 20.30
CA VAL A 284 -18.86 13.07 19.54
C VAL A 284 -20.25 12.45 19.59
N LEU A 285 -20.97 12.46 18.46
CA LEU A 285 -22.30 11.88 18.32
C LEU A 285 -22.27 10.62 17.44
N VAL A 286 -22.97 9.58 17.87
CA VAL A 286 -23.12 8.31 17.15
C VAL A 286 -24.60 8.07 16.85
N ASN A 287 -24.95 8.06 15.57
CA ASN A 287 -26.33 7.93 15.10
C ASN A 287 -27.31 8.94 15.76
N GLY A 288 -26.82 10.13 16.12
CA GLY A 288 -27.60 11.18 16.77
C GLY A 288 -27.65 11.12 18.30
N ARG A 289 -27.01 10.12 18.93
CA ARG A 289 -26.90 9.98 20.39
C ARG A 289 -25.48 10.28 20.87
N PRO A 290 -25.28 10.75 22.12
CA PRO A 290 -23.95 10.94 22.69
C PRO A 290 -23.17 9.63 22.80
N LEU A 291 -21.84 9.73 22.72
CA LEU A 291 -20.94 8.56 22.75
C LEU A 291 -21.15 7.65 23.96
N ALA A 292 -21.37 8.24 25.14
CA ALA A 292 -21.56 7.52 26.40
C ALA A 292 -22.87 6.70 26.44
N GLU A 293 -23.94 7.22 25.83
CA GLU A 293 -25.23 6.54 25.76
C GLU A 293 -25.20 5.41 24.71
N TYR A 294 -24.54 5.63 23.57
CA TYR A 294 -24.51 4.63 22.50
C TYR A 294 -23.61 3.44 22.82
N PHE A 295 -22.42 3.69 23.38
CA PHE A 295 -21.47 2.64 23.76
C PHE A 295 -21.43 2.51 25.28
N VAL A 296 -22.20 1.56 25.80
CA VAL A 296 -22.26 1.27 27.24
C VAL A 296 -20.89 0.90 27.80
N ARG A 297 -20.08 0.16 27.05
CA ARG A 297 -18.77 -0.32 27.49
C ARG A 297 -17.68 0.74 27.33
N ASP A 298 -16.94 1.05 28.39
CA ASP A 298 -15.84 2.03 28.37
C ASP A 298 -14.78 1.71 27.30
N ALA A 299 -14.41 0.43 27.17
CA ALA A 299 -13.44 -0.01 26.17
C ALA A 299 -13.83 0.33 24.72
N ASP A 300 -15.14 0.33 24.42
CA ASP A 300 -15.64 0.68 23.08
C ASP A 300 -15.58 2.21 22.88
N ARG A 301 -15.82 3.01 23.94
CA ARG A 301 -15.64 4.47 23.92
C ARG A 301 -14.17 4.84 23.74
N ASP A 302 -13.28 4.19 24.47
CA ASP A 302 -11.83 4.39 24.39
C ASP A 302 -11.32 4.09 22.98
N ALA A 303 -11.79 3.00 22.37
CA ALA A 303 -11.42 2.64 21.00
C ALA A 303 -11.79 3.74 19.99
N VAL A 304 -12.98 4.35 20.14
CA VAL A 304 -13.43 5.45 19.28
C VAL A 304 -12.61 6.73 19.51
N LEU A 305 -12.25 7.05 20.75
CA LEU A 305 -11.50 8.26 21.11
C LEU A 305 -9.99 8.17 20.85
N LEU A 306 -9.43 6.95 20.87
CA LEU A 306 -8.00 6.68 20.64
C LEU A 306 -7.35 7.47 19.50
N PRO A 307 -7.93 7.57 18.29
CA PRO A 307 -7.35 8.36 17.21
C PRO A 307 -7.25 9.86 17.51
N MET A 308 -8.18 10.44 18.27
CA MET A 308 -8.12 11.86 18.68
C MET A 308 -7.04 12.09 19.73
N VAL A 309 -6.85 11.14 20.65
CA VAL A 309 -5.80 11.17 21.67
C VAL A 309 -4.41 11.08 21.02
N MET A 310 -4.23 10.13 20.10
CA MET A 310 -2.97 9.92 19.39
C MET A 310 -2.61 11.07 18.46
N SER A 311 -3.61 11.79 17.95
CA SER A 311 -3.40 12.97 17.12
C SER A 311 -3.46 14.28 17.91
N GLU A 312 -3.52 14.30 19.24
CA GLU A 312 -3.59 15.56 20.03
C GLU A 312 -4.65 16.53 19.49
N SER A 313 -5.81 15.99 19.14
CA SER A 313 -6.91 16.71 18.52
C SER A 313 -8.23 16.52 19.25
N VAL A 314 -8.14 16.14 20.52
CA VAL A 314 -9.27 16.13 21.44
C VAL A 314 -9.78 17.57 21.59
N GLY A 315 -11.10 17.77 21.50
CA GLY A 315 -11.74 19.10 21.59
C GLY A 315 -11.59 20.01 20.36
N GLN A 316 -10.78 19.66 19.36
CA GLN A 316 -10.57 20.49 18.16
C GLN A 316 -11.65 20.28 17.08
N TYR A 317 -12.34 19.14 17.13
CA TYR A 317 -13.26 18.71 16.08
C TYR A 317 -14.56 18.19 16.67
N ASN A 318 -15.67 18.53 16.01
CA ASN A 318 -16.96 17.89 16.21
C ASN A 318 -17.05 16.67 15.30
N VAL A 319 -17.42 15.52 15.87
CA VAL A 319 -17.40 14.22 15.19
C VAL A 319 -18.81 13.65 15.13
N PHE A 320 -19.28 13.41 13.91
CA PHE A 320 -20.58 12.79 13.65
C PHE A 320 -20.36 11.42 13.00
N LEU A 321 -20.68 10.36 13.75
CA LEU A 321 -20.54 8.97 13.35
C LEU A 321 -21.92 8.43 12.93
N ARG A 322 -21.98 7.78 11.76
CA ARG A 322 -23.12 7.00 11.33
C ARG A 322 -22.71 5.55 11.15
N VAL A 323 -23.37 4.65 11.86
CA VAL A 323 -22.98 3.24 11.94
C VAL A 323 -24.14 2.34 11.57
N LYS A 324 -23.85 1.28 10.81
CA LYS A 324 -24.82 0.27 10.38
C LYS A 324 -24.19 -1.13 10.42
N GLY A 325 -24.98 -2.12 10.85
CA GLY A 325 -24.60 -3.54 10.88
C GLY A 325 -23.61 -3.91 11.98
N GLY A 326 -23.36 -5.22 12.14
CA GLY A 326 -22.48 -5.77 13.17
C GLY A 326 -22.98 -5.53 14.61
N GLY A 327 -22.14 -5.88 15.60
CA GLY A 327 -22.38 -5.59 17.02
C GLY A 327 -21.54 -4.42 17.54
N HIS A 328 -21.81 -3.95 18.77
CA HIS A 328 -21.20 -2.75 19.37
C HIS A 328 -19.67 -2.69 19.28
N THR A 329 -18.97 -3.76 19.64
CA THR A 329 -17.50 -3.82 19.57
C THR A 329 -16.97 -3.65 18.13
N GLY A 330 -17.61 -4.32 17.16
CA GLY A 330 -17.26 -4.18 15.74
C GLY A 330 -17.59 -2.79 15.21
N GLN A 331 -18.66 -2.18 15.70
CA GLN A 331 -19.06 -0.81 15.37
C GLN A 331 -18.05 0.22 15.90
N ALA A 332 -17.60 0.08 17.15
CA ALA A 332 -16.58 0.94 17.75
C ALA A 332 -15.26 0.91 16.96
N GLU A 333 -14.75 -0.28 16.64
CA GLU A 333 -13.54 -0.46 15.83
C GLU A 333 -13.71 0.06 14.38
N ALA A 334 -14.92 -0.05 13.80
CA ALA A 334 -15.22 0.55 12.49
C ALA A 334 -15.18 2.09 12.56
N CYS A 335 -15.75 2.68 13.61
CA CYS A 335 -15.71 4.12 13.88
C CYS A 335 -14.27 4.61 14.06
N GLN A 336 -13.47 3.89 14.84
CA GLN A 336 -12.06 4.16 15.07
C GLN A 336 -11.27 4.30 13.75
N LEU A 337 -11.41 3.31 12.84
CA LEU A 337 -10.73 3.33 11.54
C LEU A 337 -11.22 4.51 10.67
N ALA A 338 -12.51 4.80 10.71
CA ALA A 338 -13.10 5.87 9.92
C ALA A 338 -12.63 7.25 10.42
N LEU A 339 -12.63 7.47 11.74
CA LEU A 339 -12.14 8.71 12.36
C LEU A 339 -10.64 8.90 12.12
N SER A 340 -9.84 7.83 12.21
CA SER A 340 -8.41 7.84 11.88
C SER A 340 -8.14 8.31 10.45
N ARG A 341 -8.95 7.86 9.49
CA ARG A 341 -8.84 8.27 8.07
C ARG A 341 -9.27 9.72 7.84
N ALA A 342 -10.28 10.19 8.57
CA ALA A 342 -10.71 11.58 8.51
C ALA A 342 -9.63 12.52 9.07
N LEU A 343 -9.11 12.21 10.26
CA LEU A 343 -8.03 12.99 10.91
C LEU A 343 -6.73 12.97 10.09
N PHE A 344 -6.41 11.83 9.47
CA PHE A 344 -5.28 11.72 8.53
C PHE A 344 -5.46 12.64 7.31
N SER A 345 -6.68 12.90 6.85
CA SER A 345 -6.89 13.88 5.78
C SER A 345 -6.89 15.33 6.26
N CYS A 346 -7.19 15.56 7.54
CA CYS A 346 -7.25 16.89 8.13
C CYS A 346 -5.84 17.48 8.34
N ASN A 347 -4.95 16.77 9.03
CA ASN A 347 -3.63 17.30 9.41
C ASN A 347 -2.48 16.43 8.89
N ARG A 348 -1.70 16.97 7.94
CA ARG A 348 -0.54 16.27 7.35
C ARG A 348 0.64 16.08 8.31
N GLY A 349 0.77 16.92 9.34
CA GLY A 349 1.86 16.86 10.31
C GLY A 349 1.75 15.66 11.26
N LYS A 350 0.52 15.21 11.56
CA LYS A 350 0.25 14.19 12.58
C LYS A 350 0.12 12.77 12.03
N HIS A 351 0.43 12.58 10.76
CA HIS A 351 0.39 11.28 10.08
C HIS A 351 1.27 10.22 10.76
N GLY A 352 2.46 10.62 11.23
CA GLY A 352 3.43 9.70 11.82
C GLY A 352 2.90 9.00 13.07
N ALA A 353 2.21 9.74 13.94
CA ALA A 353 1.62 9.20 15.16
C ALA A 353 0.52 8.17 14.87
N ILE A 354 -0.45 8.53 14.00
CA ILE A 354 -1.56 7.64 13.62
C ILE A 354 -1.04 6.38 12.89
N MET A 355 -0.02 6.51 12.03
CA MET A 355 0.57 5.37 11.33
C MET A 355 1.32 4.43 12.28
N LYS A 356 2.11 4.96 13.21
CA LYS A 356 2.86 4.17 14.19
C LYS A 356 1.91 3.42 15.14
N ALA A 357 0.79 4.04 15.52
CA ALA A 357 -0.24 3.43 16.34
C ALA A 357 -1.08 2.35 15.60
N GLY A 358 -0.87 2.12 14.29
CA GLY A 358 -1.56 1.07 13.54
C GLY A 358 -3.02 1.37 13.16
N LEU A 359 -3.53 2.56 13.48
CA LEU A 359 -4.96 2.91 13.38
C LEU A 359 -5.52 3.03 11.95
N LEU A 360 -4.65 3.16 10.94
CA LEU A 360 -5.06 3.23 9.53
C LEU A 360 -5.18 1.85 8.87
N THR A 361 -4.70 0.80 9.52
CA THR A 361 -4.70 -0.56 9.00
C THR A 361 -6.08 -1.17 9.23
N PRO A 362 -6.81 -1.59 8.18
CA PRO A 362 -8.07 -2.28 8.37
C PRO A 362 -7.84 -3.67 8.95
N ASP A 363 -8.55 -4.02 10.03
CA ASP A 363 -8.52 -5.38 10.58
C ASP A 363 -9.31 -6.33 9.65
N ASN A 364 -8.58 -7.27 9.07
CA ASN A 364 -9.07 -8.25 8.09
C ASN A 364 -9.60 -9.55 8.72
N ARG A 365 -9.74 -9.64 10.05
CA ARG A 365 -10.35 -10.81 10.70
C ARG A 365 -11.85 -10.84 10.37
N PHE A 366 -12.29 -11.95 9.80
CA PHE A 366 -13.69 -12.23 9.48
C PHE A 366 -14.14 -13.55 10.12
N VAL A 367 -15.45 -13.70 10.34
CA VAL A 367 -16.01 -14.96 10.82
C VAL A 367 -15.86 -16.00 9.71
N GLU A 368 -15.13 -17.07 10.02
CA GLU A 368 -15.01 -18.19 9.10
C GLU A 368 -16.34 -18.95 8.98
N ARG A 369 -16.70 -19.35 7.76
CA ARG A 369 -17.88 -20.19 7.52
C ARG A 369 -17.76 -21.56 8.20
N LYS A 370 -18.90 -22.18 8.50
CA LYS A 370 -18.97 -23.60 8.89
C LYS A 370 -18.43 -24.49 7.74
N LYS A 371 -17.64 -25.51 8.09
CA LYS A 371 -17.15 -26.54 7.16
C LYS A 371 -18.01 -27.79 7.29
N THR A 372 -18.27 -28.49 6.19
CA THR A 372 -18.98 -29.77 6.20
C THR A 372 -18.21 -30.80 7.04
N GLY A 373 -18.92 -31.69 7.74
CA GLY A 373 -18.31 -32.64 8.66
C GLY A 373 -17.76 -32.03 9.96
N LYS A 374 -18.01 -30.74 10.22
CA LYS A 374 -17.61 -30.06 11.47
C LYS A 374 -18.78 -29.31 12.12
N PRO A 375 -18.89 -29.32 13.47
CA PRO A 375 -19.92 -28.56 14.18
C PRO A 375 -19.76 -27.03 14.04
N LYS A 376 -18.53 -26.51 13.98
CA LYS A 376 -18.23 -25.08 13.75
C LYS A 376 -17.12 -24.93 12.69
N ALA A 377 -16.59 -23.72 12.48
CA ALA A 377 -15.54 -23.47 11.48
C ALA A 377 -14.31 -24.39 11.63
N ARG A 378 -13.86 -24.62 12.87
CA ARG A 378 -12.67 -25.44 13.18
C ARG A 378 -12.92 -26.61 14.13
N LYS A 379 -13.83 -26.47 15.10
CA LYS A 379 -14.22 -27.52 16.06
C LYS A 379 -14.63 -28.77 15.28
N SER A 380 -13.95 -29.90 15.52
CA SER A 380 -14.34 -31.23 15.04
C SER A 380 -15.27 -31.90 16.04
N TYR A 381 -16.02 -32.90 15.59
CA TYR A 381 -16.62 -33.86 16.51
C TYR A 381 -15.51 -34.67 17.20
N THR A 382 -15.84 -35.28 18.35
CA THR A 382 -14.93 -36.16 19.06
C THR A 382 -14.53 -37.32 18.16
N TRP A 383 -13.22 -37.54 17.99
CA TRP A 383 -12.69 -38.65 17.20
C TRP A 383 -12.51 -39.88 18.09
N VAL A 384 -13.01 -41.04 17.64
CA VAL A 384 -12.91 -42.32 18.35
C VAL A 384 -11.92 -43.22 17.60
N LYS A 385 -10.83 -43.63 18.25
CA LYS A 385 -9.68 -44.32 17.62
C LYS A 385 -9.88 -45.82 17.37
N ARG A 386 -10.56 -46.49 18.31
CA ARG A 386 -10.71 -47.95 18.55
C ARG A 386 -9.85 -48.89 17.69
#